data_AF-A0A7K4IP54-F1
#
_entry.id   AF-A0A7K4IP54-F1
#
_cell.length_a   1.000
_cell.length_b   1.000
_cell.length_c   1.000
_cell.angle_alpha   90.00
_cell.angle_beta   90.00
_cell.angle_gamma   90.00
#
_symmetry.space_group_name_H-M   'P 1'
#
loop_
_entity.id
_entity.type
_entity.pdbx_description
1 polymer ?
#
loop_
_entity_poly.entity_id
_entity_poly.type
_entity_poly.pdbx_seq_one_letter_code
_entity_poly.pdbx_strand_id
1 'polypeptide(L)' 'MGKARKAVSWVVGGIQCGLGGLSAVLAFLVYASTSLRDALAITFQEMYLYMFLLLVFSMFSILSGLLLIHREKDGN' A
#
# COMPACT_ATOMS: atom_id res chain seq x y z
N MET A 1 22.99 14.59 -1.90
CA MET A 1 22.24 14.43 -3.17
C MET A 1 21.55 15.75 -3.54
N GLY A 2 21.18 15.97 -4.81
CA GLY A 2 20.52 17.22 -5.22
C GLY A 2 19.14 17.39 -4.54
N LYS A 3 18.81 18.61 -4.10
CA LYS A 3 17.55 18.95 -3.41
C LYS A 3 16.29 18.42 -4.13
N ALA A 4 16.31 18.40 -5.47
CA ALA A 4 15.21 17.87 -6.28
C ALA A 4 15.01 16.35 -6.08
N ARG A 5 16.09 15.57 -6.04
CA ARG A 5 16.02 14.11 -5.86
C ARG A 5 15.48 13.74 -4.47
N LYS A 6 15.83 14.52 -3.45
CA LYS A 6 15.31 14.42 -2.07
C LYS A 6 13.80 14.62 -2.01
N ALA A 7 13.31 15.69 -2.63
CA ALA A 7 11.88 15.99 -2.68
C ALA A 7 11.10 14.88 -3.39
N VAL A 8 11.61 14.38 -4.51
CA VAL A 8 10.98 13.27 -5.25
C VAL A 8 10.94 12.00 -4.39
N SER A 9 12.01 11.65 -3.69
CA SER A 9 12.03 10.46 -2.81
C SER A 9 10.97 10.55 -1.71
N TRP A 10 10.84 11.73 -1.08
CA TRP A 10 9.83 11.95 -0.05
C TRP A 10 8.39 11.85 -0.57
N VAL A 11 8.13 12.45 -1.74
CA VAL A 11 6.80 12.40 -2.36
C VAL A 11 6.45 10.98 -2.77
N VAL A 12 7.35 10.28 -3.46
CA VAL A 12 7.11 8.91 -3.92
C VAL A 12 6.96 7.96 -2.73
N GLY A 13 7.84 8.07 -1.73
CA GLY A 13 7.77 7.24 -0.53
C GLY A 13 6.50 7.48 0.28
N GLY A 14 6.06 8.74 0.40
CA GLY A 14 4.80 9.11 1.04
C GLY A 14 3.58 8.53 0.32
N ILE A 15 3.55 8.63 -1.02
CA ILE A 15 2.49 8.03 -1.84
C ILE A 15 2.46 6.50 -1.70
N GLN A 16 3.63 5.83 -1.72
CA GLN A 16 3.71 4.38 -1.53
C GLN A 16 3.20 3.95 -0.15
N CYS A 17 3.56 4.67 0.92
CA CYS A 17 3.01 4.40 2.25
C CYS A 17 1.48 4.61 2.28
N GLY A 18 0.98 5.69 1.68
CA GLY A 18 -0.46 5.98 1.61
C GLY A 18 -1.24 4.90 0.85
N LEU A 19 -0.76 4.50 -0.34
CA LEU A 19 -1.35 3.43 -1.14
C LEU A 19 -1.32 2.08 -0.41
N GLY A 20 -0.23 1.79 0.30
CA GLY A 20 -0.12 0.59 1.10
C GLY A 20 -1.14 0.57 2.24
N GLY A 21 -1.27 1.67 2.97
CA GLY A 21 -2.30 1.82 4.01
C GLY A 21 -3.72 1.67 3.47
N LEU A 22 -4.03 2.33 2.34
CA LEU A 22 -5.33 2.21 1.68
C LEU A 22 -5.64 0.77 1.26
N SER A 23 -4.63 0.05 0.74
CA SER A 23 -4.75 -1.36 0.39
C SER A 23 -5.07 -2.24 1.60
N ALA A 24 -4.47 -1.98 2.77
CA ALA A 24 -4.78 -2.71 3.99
C ALA A 24 -6.23 -2.47 4.45
N VAL A 25 -6.71 -1.23 4.37
CA VAL A 25 -8.12 -0.90 4.67
C VAL A 25 -9.06 -1.61 3.69
N LEU A 26 -8.73 -1.63 2.41
CA LEU A 26 -9.50 -2.37 1.40
C LEU A 26 -9.51 -3.88 1.68
N ALA A 27 -8.39 -4.47 2.09
CA ALA A 27 -8.33 -5.88 2.46
C ALA A 27 -9.29 -6.19 3.61
N PHE A 28 -9.31 -5.33 4.63
CA PHE A 28 -10.23 -5.47 5.76
C PHE A 28 -11.69 -5.29 5.33
N LEU A 29 -11.98 -4.31 4.46
CA LEU A 29 -13.33 -4.06 3.97
C LEU A 29 -13.85 -5.21 3.08
N VAL A 30 -13.01 -5.79 2.23
CA VAL A 30 -13.34 -6.99 1.43
C VAL A 30 -13.65 -8.19 2.33
N TYR A 31 -13.01 -8.28 3.49
CA TYR A 31 -13.32 -9.31 4.48
C TYR A 31 -14.63 -9.03 5.22
N ALA A 32 -14.82 -7.81 5.71
CA ALA A 32 -15.89 -7.46 6.64
C ALA A 32 -17.22 -7.09 5.98
N SER A 33 -17.21 -6.56 4.75
CA SER A 33 -18.40 -5.99 4.11
C SER A 33 -18.84 -6.79 2.89
N THR A 34 -19.98 -7.47 2.99
CA THR A 34 -20.62 -8.17 1.87
C THR A 34 -21.01 -7.22 0.73
N SER A 35 -21.48 -6.01 1.03
CA SER A 35 -21.83 -5.03 -0.01
C SER A 35 -20.65 -4.60 -0.89
N LEU A 36 -19.44 -4.56 -0.33
CA LEU A 36 -18.23 -4.26 -1.12
C LEU A 36 -17.80 -5.45 -1.98
N ARG A 37 -18.00 -6.68 -1.48
CA ARG A 37 -17.76 -7.89 -2.27
C ARG A 37 -18.71 -7.96 -3.46
N ASP A 38 -19.98 -7.62 -3.25
CA ASP A 38 -20.98 -7.53 -4.32
C ASP A 38 -20.66 -6.43 -5.33
N ALA A 39 -20.24 -5.25 -4.85
CA ALA A 39 -19.85 -4.13 -5.73
C ALA A 39 -18.62 -4.44 -6.59
N LEU A 40 -17.65 -5.19 -6.06
CA LEU A 40 -16.47 -5.64 -6.81
C LEU A 40 -16.68 -6.95 -7.56
N ALA A 41 -17.89 -7.53 -7.52
CA ALA A 41 -18.21 -8.85 -8.08
C ALA A 41 -17.25 -9.96 -7.62
N ILE A 42 -16.77 -9.89 -6.37
CA ILE A 42 -15.84 -10.86 -5.79
C ILE A 42 -16.64 -12.03 -5.21
N THR A 43 -16.36 -13.24 -5.70
CA THR A 43 -16.98 -14.45 -5.15
C THR A 43 -16.37 -14.83 -3.79
N PHE A 44 -17.12 -15.56 -2.96
CA PHE A 44 -16.64 -15.98 -1.63
C PHE A 44 -15.34 -16.79 -1.69
N GLN A 45 -15.13 -17.53 -2.78
CA GLN A 45 -13.97 -18.37 -2.99
C GLN A 45 -12.70 -17.54 -3.30
N GLU A 46 -12.87 -16.40 -3.97
CA GLU A 46 -11.77 -15.52 -4.36
C GLU A 46 -11.43 -14.48 -3.29
N MET A 47 -12.32 -14.26 -2.30
CA MET A 47 -12.10 -13.27 -1.24
C MET A 47 -10.74 -13.41 -0.55
N TYR A 48 -10.37 -14.63 -0.18
CA TYR A 48 -9.09 -14.88 0.50
C TYR A 48 -7.90 -14.57 -0.39
N LEU A 49 -8.01 -14.82 -1.70
CA LEU A 49 -6.96 -14.50 -2.67
C LEU A 49 -6.80 -12.98 -2.80
N TYR A 50 -7.90 -12.23 -2.94
CA TYR A 50 -7.86 -10.76 -3.01
C TYR A 50 -7.34 -10.14 -1.71
N MET A 51 -7.78 -10.65 -0.56
CA MET A 51 -7.30 -10.19 0.74
C MET A 51 -5.80 -10.45 0.90
N PHE A 52 -5.32 -11.62 0.50
CA PHE A 52 -3.90 -11.96 0.50
C PHE A 52 -3.10 -11.03 -0.42
N LEU A 53 -3.54 -10.83 -1.66
CA LEU A 53 -2.88 -9.93 -2.62
C LEU A 53 -2.80 -8.49 -2.10
N LEU A 54 -3.89 -7.97 -1.54
CA LEU A 54 -3.93 -6.61 -0.99
C LEU A 54 -3.01 -6.44 0.22
N LEU A 55 -2.90 -7.46 1.08
CA LEU A 55 -2.00 -7.45 2.25
C LEU A 55 -0.54 -7.55 1.83
N VAL A 56 -0.21 -8.44 0.88
CA VAL A 56 1.15 -8.56 0.33
C VAL A 56 1.56 -7.27 -0.36
N PHE A 57 0.70 -6.70 -1.21
CA PHE A 57 0.93 -5.40 -1.84
C PHE A 57 1.11 -4.30 -0.79
N SER A 58 0.27 -4.25 0.24
CA SER A 58 0.38 -3.30 1.33
C SER A 58 1.74 -3.38 2.03
N MET A 59 2.19 -4.58 2.36
CA MET A 59 3.48 -4.81 3.01
C MET A 59 4.64 -4.32 2.15
N PHE A 60 4.69 -4.69 0.87
CA PHE A 60 5.74 -4.23 -0.03
C PHE A 60 5.69 -2.71 -0.28
N SER A 61 4.50 -2.14 -0.41
CA SER A 61 4.31 -0.71 -0.67
C SER A 61 4.77 0.13 0.53
N ILE A 62 4.36 -0.23 1.75
CA ILE A 62 4.79 0.46 2.97
C ILE A 62 6.30 0.30 3.17
N LEU A 63 6.83 -0.93 3.03
CA LEU A 63 8.25 -1.18 3.21
C LEU A 63 9.10 -0.40 2.20
N SER A 64 8.71 -0.39 0.93
CA SER A 64 9.41 0.38 -0.10
C SER A 64 9.31 1.88 0.14
N GLY A 65 8.15 2.39 0.55
CA GLY A 65 7.96 3.81 0.85
C GLY A 65 8.80 4.26 2.06
N LEU A 66 8.82 3.45 3.11
CA LEU A 66 9.65 3.68 4.30
C LEU A 66 11.14 3.68 3.94
N LEU A 67 11.60 2.70 3.15
CA LEU A 67 13.00 2.63 2.70
C LEU A 67 13.40 3.85 1.86
N LEU A 68 12.52 4.35 0.99
CA LEU A 68 12.78 5.56 0.19
C LEU A 68 12.98 6.80 1.07
N ILE A 69 12.16 6.94 2.12
CA ILE A 69 12.23 8.05 3.07
C ILE A 69 13.45 7.91 3.99
N HIS A 70 13.74 6.70 4.47
CA HIS A 70 14.81 6.43 5.43
C HIS A 70 16.20 6.55 4.79
N ARG A 71 16.38 6.01 3.58
CA ARG A 71 17.66 6.11 2.84
C ARG A 71 18.03 7.57 2.53
N GLU A 72 17.03 8.44 2.40
CA GLU A 72 17.25 9.88 2.22
C GLU A 72 17.59 10.59 3.54
N LYS A 73 17.22 10.01 4.69
CA LYS A 73 17.54 10.53 6.02
C LYS A 73 18.99 10.19 6.43
N ASP A 74 19.49 9.02 6.07
CA ASP A 74 20.86 8.57 6.36
C ASP A 74 21.92 9.06 5.35
N GLY A 75 21.49 9.59 4.20
CA GLY A 75 22.38 10.08 3.14
C GLY A 75 22.77 11.56 3.23
N ASN A 76 22.60 12.19 4.39
CA ASN A 76 22.93 13.59 4.70
C ASN A 76 23.87 13.67 5.89
#